data_AF-A0A973M7S0-F1
#
_entry.id   AF-A0A973M7S0-F1
#
_cell.length_a   1.000
_cell.length_b   1.000
_cell.length_c   1.000
_cell.angle_alpha   90.00
_cell.angle_beta   90.00
_cell.angle_gamma   90.00
#
_symmetry.space_group_name_H-M   'P 1'
#
loop_
_entity.id
_entity.type
_entity.pdbx_description
1 polymer ?
#
loop_
_entity_poly.entity_id
_entity_poly.type
_entity_poly.pdbx_seq_one_letter_code
_entity_poly.pdbx_strand_id
1 'polypeptide(L)'
;VAVIGPGDLATSINKRGQMDDPELLDLVARAEAGILRSGVPIGGVARTADQANALIDRGYRAIALGFDWSLFQRGIMAAFEGIKR
;
A
#
# COMPACT_ATOMS: atom_id res chain seq x y z
N VAL A 1 -6.73 -13.81 -2.72
CA VAL A 1 -5.96 -12.78 -1.99
C VAL A 1 -6.93 -11.68 -1.61
N ALA A 2 -6.91 -11.20 -0.36
CA ALA A 2 -7.68 -10.03 0.06
C ALA A 2 -6.76 -8.80 0.10
N VAL A 3 -7.20 -7.68 -0.45
CA VAL A 3 -6.44 -6.42 -0.49
C VAL A 3 -7.28 -5.33 0.15
N ILE A 4 -6.69 -4.57 1.06
CA ILE A 4 -7.31 -3.40 1.67
C ILE A 4 -6.97 -2.19 0.79
N GLY A 5 -7.97 -1.43 0.37
CA GLY A 5 -7.80 -0.14 -0.30
C GLY A 5 -8.03 1.01 0.68
N PRO A 6 -7.00 1.58 1.33
CA PRO A 6 -7.21 2.55 2.40
C PRO A 6 -7.83 3.86 1.91
N GLY A 7 -7.58 4.26 0.65
CA GLY A 7 -8.18 5.47 0.08
C GLY A 7 -9.69 5.34 -0.16
N ASP A 8 -10.14 4.19 -0.67
CA ASP A 8 -11.57 3.89 -0.82
C ASP A 8 -12.23 3.73 0.55
N LEU A 9 -11.58 3.03 1.48
CA LEU A 9 -12.06 2.89 2.86
C LEU A 9 -12.23 4.24 3.55
N ALA A 10 -11.23 5.13 3.44
CA ALA A 10 -11.31 6.50 3.95
C ALA A 10 -12.48 7.27 3.33
N THR A 11 -12.73 7.07 2.04
CA THR A 11 -13.87 7.68 1.34
C THR A 11 -15.20 7.14 1.87
N SER A 12 -15.30 5.84 2.15
CA SER A 12 -16.50 5.21 2.72
C SER A 12 -16.86 5.68 4.12
N ILE A 13 -15.89 6.18 4.90
CA ILE A 13 -16.10 6.73 6.26
C ILE A 13 -16.10 8.26 6.28
N ASN A 14 -16.25 8.94 5.14
CA ASN A 14 -16.22 10.41 5.02
C ASN A 14 -14.89 11.07 5.48
N LYS A 15 -13.78 10.34 5.40
CA LYS A 15 -12.42 10.78 5.72
C LYS A 15 -11.54 10.85 4.47
N ARG A 16 -12.13 11.12 3.31
CA ARG A 16 -11.40 11.16 2.03
C ARG A 16 -10.20 12.11 2.13
N GLY A 17 -9.00 11.58 1.82
CA GLY A 17 -7.74 12.33 1.88
C GLY A 17 -7.11 12.43 3.27
N GLN A 18 -7.78 11.98 4.33
CA GLN A 18 -7.29 12.00 5.71
C GLN A 18 -6.70 10.63 6.08
N MET A 19 -5.54 10.30 5.49
CA MET A 19 -4.92 8.97 5.61
C MET A 19 -4.36 8.67 7.01
N ASP A 20 -4.13 9.71 7.82
CA ASP A 20 -3.64 9.60 9.20
C ASP A 20 -4.78 9.67 10.23
N ASP A 21 -6.05 9.66 9.79
CA ASP A 21 -7.19 9.68 10.70
C ASP A 21 -7.20 8.41 11.58
N PRO A 22 -7.30 8.52 12.92
CA PRO A 22 -7.26 7.36 13.82
C PRO A 22 -8.33 6.30 13.52
N GLU A 23 -9.52 6.71 13.06
CA GLU A 23 -10.60 5.78 12.72
C GLU A 23 -10.23 4.93 11.49
N LEU A 24 -9.60 5.54 10.48
CA LEU A 24 -9.11 4.81 9.32
C LEU A 24 -8.04 3.79 9.71
N LEU A 25 -7.08 4.20 10.55
CA LEU A 25 -6.00 3.33 10.99
C LEU A 25 -6.52 2.11 11.78
N ASP A 26 -7.49 2.32 12.68
CA ASP A 26 -8.13 1.25 13.43
C ASP A 26 -8.88 0.27 12.51
N LEU A 27 -9.64 0.79 11.54
CA LEU A 27 -10.36 -0.04 10.58
C LEU A 27 -9.43 -0.89 9.70
N VAL A 28 -8.31 -0.31 9.25
CA VAL A 28 -7.28 -1.04 8.50
C VAL A 28 -6.68 -2.16 9.36
N ALA A 29 -6.28 -1.86 10.60
CA ALA A 29 -5.71 -2.84 11.51
C ALA A 29 -6.71 -3.98 11.83
N ARG A 30 -7.98 -3.64 12.04
CA ARG A 30 -9.04 -4.62 12.27
C ARG A 30 -9.26 -5.53 11.07
N ALA A 31 -9.27 -4.98 9.85
CA ALA A 31 -9.40 -5.74 8.61
C ALA A 31 -8.20 -6.66 8.39
N GLU A 32 -6.98 -6.17 8.59
CA GLU A 32 -5.75 -6.96 8.49
C GLU A 32 -5.77 -8.15 9.45
N ALA A 33 -6.07 -7.92 10.73
CA ALA A 33 -6.16 -8.98 11.72
C ALA A 33 -7.24 -10.03 11.35
N GLY A 34 -8.37 -9.57 10.80
CA GLY A 34 -9.44 -10.46 10.31
C GLY A 34 -9.00 -11.34 9.13
N ILE A 35 -8.34 -10.76 8.14
CA ILE A 35 -7.84 -11.48 6.96
C ILE A 35 -6.79 -12.51 7.39
N LEU A 36 -5.82 -12.11 8.23
CA LEU A 36 -4.78 -13.02 8.72
C LEU A 36 -5.36 -14.22 9.46
N ARG A 37 -6.35 -14.01 10.35
CA ARG A 37 -7.04 -15.12 11.06
C ARG A 37 -7.85 -16.03 10.14
N SER A 38 -8.31 -15.54 9.00
CA SER A 38 -9.14 -16.31 8.06
C SER A 38 -8.36 -17.34 7.24
N GLY A 39 -7.03 -17.24 7.21
CA GLY A 39 -6.17 -18.06 6.33
C GLY A 39 -6.17 -17.62 4.87
N VAL A 40 -6.97 -16.62 4.48
CA VAL A 40 -6.89 -16.01 3.16
C VAL A 40 -5.61 -15.18 3.06
N PRO A 41 -4.78 -15.37 2.01
CA PRO A 41 -3.58 -14.55 1.84
C PRO A 41 -3.92 -13.06 1.72
N ILE A 42 -3.24 -12.23 2.50
CA ILE A 42 -3.35 -10.77 2.42
C ILE A 42 -2.40 -10.21 1.36
N GLY A 43 -2.86 -9.20 0.64
CA GLY A 43 -2.07 -8.41 -0.29
C GLY A 43 -2.08 -6.92 0.05
N GLY A 44 -1.11 -6.19 -0.48
CA GLY A 44 -0.87 -4.80 -0.16
C GLY A 44 -0.11 -4.05 -1.25
N VAL A 45 0.17 -2.78 -1.00
CA VAL A 45 0.87 -1.90 -1.93
C VAL A 45 2.12 -1.37 -1.26
N ALA A 46 3.26 -1.44 -1.94
CA ALA A 46 4.52 -0.86 -1.51
C ALA A 46 5.17 -0.11 -2.67
N ARG A 47 5.70 1.09 -2.43
CA ARG A 47 6.38 1.88 -3.47
C ARG A 47 7.90 1.83 -3.37
N THR A 48 8.42 1.28 -2.27
CA THR A 48 9.84 1.10 -2.00
C THR A 48 10.11 -0.33 -1.55
N ALA A 49 11.38 -0.75 -1.65
CA ALA A 49 11.81 -2.07 -1.16
C ALA A 49 11.58 -2.20 0.36
N ASP A 50 11.89 -1.17 1.14
CA ASP A 50 11.68 -1.18 2.60
C ASP A 50 10.22 -1.37 2.98
N GLN A 51 9.30 -0.70 2.27
CA GLN A 51 7.86 -0.89 2.46
C GLN A 51 7.44 -2.32 2.11
N ALA A 52 7.97 -2.88 1.01
CA ALA A 52 7.64 -4.23 0.60
C ALA A 52 8.13 -5.27 1.62
N ASN A 53 9.37 -5.12 2.11
CA ASN A 53 9.94 -5.98 3.14
C ASN A 53 9.15 -5.90 4.45
N ALA A 54 8.77 -4.70 4.90
CA ALA A 54 7.94 -4.53 6.09
C ALA A 54 6.56 -5.21 5.94
N LEU A 55 5.96 -5.22 4.74
CA LEU A 55 4.73 -5.97 4.48
C LEU A 55 4.97 -7.49 4.49
N ILE A 56 6.08 -7.95 3.90
CA ILE A 56 6.46 -9.38 3.91
C ILE A 56 6.63 -9.88 5.34
N ASP A 57 7.33 -9.12 6.19
CA ASP A 57 7.55 -9.46 7.60
C ASP A 57 6.23 -9.57 8.39
N ARG A 58 5.20 -8.83 7.95
CA ARG A 58 3.83 -8.87 8.51
C ARG A 58 2.95 -9.98 7.91
N GLY A 59 3.47 -10.78 6.99
CA GLY A 59 2.77 -11.92 6.39
C GLY A 59 2.04 -11.62 5.08
N TYR A 60 2.29 -10.47 4.44
CA TYR A 60 1.72 -10.17 3.12
C TYR A 60 2.34 -11.05 2.04
N ARG A 61 1.49 -11.53 1.12
CA ARG A 61 1.88 -12.52 0.09
C ARG A 61 1.75 -12.05 -1.34
N ALA A 62 1.00 -10.97 -1.58
CA ALA A 62 0.89 -10.34 -2.90
C ALA A 62 1.10 -8.82 -2.74
N ILE A 63 2.16 -8.29 -3.34
CA ILE A 63 2.55 -6.89 -3.17
C ILE A 63 2.54 -6.20 -4.53
N ALA A 64 1.65 -5.23 -4.69
CA ALA A 64 1.66 -4.35 -5.85
C ALA A 64 2.72 -3.26 -5.66
N LEU A 65 3.65 -3.16 -6.61
CA LEU A 65 4.75 -2.17 -6.57
C LEU A 65 4.36 -0.79 -7.11
N GLY A 66 3.12 -0.66 -7.58
CA GLY A 66 2.60 0.54 -8.22
C GLY A 66 1.76 0.19 -9.44
N PHE A 67 1.49 1.22 -10.23
CA PHE A 67 0.85 1.12 -11.52
C PHE A 67 1.93 1.19 -12.60
N ASP A 68 1.64 0.68 -13.78
CA ASP A 68 2.50 0.78 -14.97
C ASP A 68 2.98 2.22 -15.21
N TRP A 69 2.09 3.20 -15.22
CA TRP A 69 2.42 4.61 -15.42
C TRP A 69 3.32 5.13 -14.30
N SER A 70 3.14 4.69 -13.06
CA SER A 70 3.94 5.16 -11.93
C SER A 70 5.32 4.51 -11.89
N LEU A 71 5.43 3.27 -12.37
CA LEU A 71 6.71 2.60 -12.60
C LEU A 71 7.48 3.28 -13.74
N PHE A 72 6.79 3.60 -14.85
CA PHE A 72 7.37 4.32 -15.98
C PHE A 72 7.88 5.71 -15.57
N GLN A 73 7.07 6.48 -14.85
CA GLN A 73 7.49 7.79 -14.33
C GLN A 73 8.73 7.69 -13.45
N ARG A 74 8.78 6.72 -12.52
CA ARG A 74 9.95 6.51 -11.65
C ARG A 74 11.19 6.11 -12.44
N GLY A 75 11.04 5.25 -13.44
CA GLY A 75 12.13 4.85 -14.34
C GLY A 75 12.70 6.03 -15.12
N ILE A 76 11.83 6.87 -15.68
CA ILE A 76 12.25 8.10 -16.37
C ILE A 76 12.97 9.04 -15.40
N MET A 77 12.40 9.28 -14.22
CA MET A 77 13.03 10.16 -13.23
C MET A 77 14.43 9.68 -12.82
N ALA A 78 14.61 8.37 -12.66
CA ALA A 78 15.93 7.81 -12.36
C ALA A 78 16.95 8.05 -13.49
N ALA A 79 16.52 8.04 -14.76
CA ALA A 79 17.40 8.34 -15.89
C ALA A 79 17.87 9.82 -15.93
N PHE A 80 17.15 10.72 -15.27
CA PHE A 80 17.58 12.12 -15.11
C PHE A 80 18.57 12.32 -13.96
N GLU A 81 18.76 11.33 -13.09
CA GLU A 81 19.68 11.44 -11.97
C GLU A 81 21.12 11.63 -12.47
N GLY A 82 21.81 12.68 -11.99
CA GLY A 82 23.17 13.01 -12.43
C GLY A 82 23.27 13.85 -13.72
N ILE A 83 22.17 14.13 -14.41
CA ILE A 83 22.17 15.08 -15.53
C ILE A 83 22.28 16.51 -14.99
N LYS A 84 23.35 17.21 -15.37
CA LYS A 84 23.53 18.64 -15.04
C LYS A 84 22.45 19.46 -15.76
N ARG A 85 21.80 20.35 -15.02
CA ARG A 85 20.81 21.30 -15.53
C ARG A 85 21.48 22.54 -16.09
#